data_AF-A0A4V3R979-F1
#
_entry.id   AF-A0A4V3R979-F1
#
_cell.length_a   1.000
_cell.length_b   1.000
_cell.length_c   1.000
_cell.angle_alpha   90.00
_cell.angle_beta   90.00
_cell.angle_gamma   90.00
#
_symmetry.space_group_name_H-M   'P 1'
#
loop_
_entity.id
_entity.type
_entity.pdbx_description
1 polymer ?
#
loop_
_entity_poly.entity_id
_entity_poly.type
_entity_poly.pdbx_seq_one_letter_code
_entity_poly.pdbx_strand_id
1 'polypeptide(L)'
;MEAVLLQTYTVALPVILGYIVWILKRQKRDRDANSTGTMLLLRVQLIDYHDKYMKLGSIPSYAYENFVEMYEAYHELGGNGMVTKMYKEIQDLHLADKKGEQI
;
A
#
# COMPACT_ATOMS: atom_id res chain seq x y z
N MET A 1 -36.62 22.17 35.67
CA MET A 1 -35.29 21.54 35.52
C MET A 1 -35.19 20.74 34.22
N GLU A 2 -36.16 19.87 33.91
CA GLU A 2 -36.13 19.03 32.70
C GLU A 2 -36.04 19.80 31.37
N ALA A 3 -36.75 20.92 31.24
CA ALA A 3 -36.69 21.76 30.03
C ALA A 3 -35.30 22.36 29.78
N VAL A 4 -34.59 22.74 30.86
CA VAL A 4 -33.22 23.28 30.78
C VAL A 4 -32.24 22.17 30.39
N LEU A 5 -32.41 20.96 30.92
CA LEU A 5 -31.63 19.78 30.55
C LEU A 5 -31.84 19.41 29.07
N LEU A 6 -33.08 19.35 28.60
CA LEU A 6 -33.39 19.07 27.19
C LEU A 6 -32.80 20.13 26.24
N GLN A 7 -32.88 21.42 26.60
CA GLN A 7 -32.35 22.51 25.78
C GLN A 7 -30.82 22.48 25.69
N THR A 8 -30.13 22.19 26.80
CA THR A 8 -28.66 22.02 26.76
C THR A 8 -28.25 20.79 25.95
N TYR A 9 -29.03 19.71 26.00
CA TYR A 9 -28.77 18.49 25.23
C TYR A 9 -28.96 18.72 23.72
N THR A 10 -30.04 19.41 23.30
CA THR A 10 -30.30 19.69 21.89
C THR A 10 -29.23 20.59 21.25
N VAL A 11 -28.58 21.44 22.04
CA VAL A 11 -27.45 22.27 21.57
C VAL A 11 -26.11 21.52 21.65
N ALA A 12 -25.86 20.78 22.73
CA ALA A 12 -24.59 20.08 22.93
C ALA A 12 -24.41 18.91 21.95
N LEU A 13 -25.47 18.16 21.66
CA LEU A 13 -25.44 16.99 20.78
C LEU A 13 -24.88 17.30 19.37
N PRO A 14 -25.40 18.29 18.61
CA PRO A 14 -24.88 18.58 17.27
C PRO A 14 -23.45 19.12 17.30
N VAL A 15 -23.04 19.84 18.35
CA VAL A 15 -21.65 20.32 18.52
C VAL A 15 -20.70 19.14 18.69
N ILE A 16 -21.06 18.18 19.57
CA ILE A 16 -20.27 16.97 19.80
C ILE A 16 -20.21 16.12 18.52
N LEU A 17 -21.35 15.89 17.86
CA LEU A 17 -21.40 15.13 16.61
C LEU A 17 -20.56 15.79 15.51
N GLY A 18 -20.65 17.12 15.36
CA GLY A 18 -19.84 17.86 14.40
C GLY A 18 -18.34 17.71 14.66
N TYR A 19 -17.93 17.75 15.94
CA TYR A 19 -16.54 17.53 16.32
C TYR A 19 -16.06 16.09 16.03
N ILE A 20 -16.88 15.09 16.31
CA ILE A 20 -16.59 13.68 15.98
C ILE A 20 -16.41 13.50 14.47
N VAL A 21 -17.32 14.04 13.66
CA VAL A 21 -17.24 13.97 12.19
C VAL A 21 -15.97 14.67 11.69
N TRP A 22 -15.60 15.81 12.26
CA TRP A 22 -14.37 16.51 11.93
C TRP A 22 -13.12 15.66 12.25
N ILE A 23 -13.06 15.01 13.41
CA ILE A 23 -11.96 14.10 13.78
C ILE A 23 -11.88 12.93 12.79
N LEU A 24 -13.00 12.27 12.49
CA LEU A 24 -13.03 11.13 11.57
C LEU A 24 -12.56 11.53 10.17
N LYS A 25 -12.97 12.70 9.69
CA LYS A 25 -12.55 13.23 8.39
C LYS A 25 -11.05 13.54 8.37
N ARG A 26 -10.51 14.07 9.47
CA ARG A 26 -9.07 14.33 9.62
C ARG A 26 -8.26 13.02 9.62
N GLN A 27 -8.67 12.03 10.40
CA GLN A 27 -8.03 10.71 10.44
C GLN A 27 -8.02 10.02 9.06
N LYS A 28 -9.12 10.11 8.30
CA LYS A 28 -9.18 9.56 6.95
C LYS A 28 -8.14 10.21 6.03
N ARG A 29 -8.05 11.55 6.03
CA ARG A 29 -7.09 12.29 5.20
C ARG A 29 -5.64 11.93 5.53
N ASP A 30 -5.31 11.86 6.82
CA ASP A 30 -3.94 11.55 7.25
C ASP A 30 -3.57 10.10 6.90
N ARG A 31 -4.53 9.16 6.98
CA ARG A 31 -4.37 7.77 6.51
C ARG A 31 -4.19 7.68 5.00
N ASP A 32 -4.93 8.48 4.22
CA ASP A 32 -4.81 8.52 2.75
C ASP A 32 -3.45 9.10 2.31
N ALA A 33 -2.92 10.09 3.03
CA ALA A 33 -1.57 10.60 2.78
C ALA A 33 -0.50 9.55 3.11
N ASN A 34 -0.65 8.84 4.23
CA ASN A 34 0.29 7.80 4.64
C ASN A 34 0.26 6.59 3.69
N SER A 35 -0.91 6.15 3.23
CA SER A 35 -1.02 5.07 2.24
C SER A 35 -0.35 5.46 0.91
N THR A 36 -0.54 6.71 0.47
CA THR A 36 0.13 7.25 -0.72
C THR A 36 1.65 7.29 -0.54
N GLY A 37 2.14 7.76 0.61
CA GLY A 37 3.57 7.79 0.91
C GLY A 37 4.20 6.39 0.91
N THR A 38 3.59 5.44 1.60
CA THR A 38 4.04 4.04 1.64
C THR A 38 4.04 3.41 0.24
N MET A 39 3.01 3.67 -0.56
CA MET A 39 2.93 3.18 -1.95
C MET A 39 4.09 3.68 -2.82
N LEU A 40 4.45 4.97 -2.68
CA LEU A 40 5.58 5.54 -3.42
C LEU A 40 6.92 4.98 -2.96
N LEU A 41 7.10 4.73 -1.66
CA LEU A 41 8.31 4.09 -1.13
C LEU A 41 8.43 2.64 -1.61
N LEU A 42 7.34 1.87 -1.57
CA LEU A 42 7.30 0.51 -2.13
C LEU A 42 7.61 0.51 -3.62
N ARG A 43 7.11 1.50 -4.38
CA ARG A 43 7.44 1.64 -5.81
C ARG A 43 8.94 1.78 -6.03
N VAL A 44 9.61 2.67 -5.30
CA VAL A 44 11.06 2.86 -5.43
C VAL A 44 11.79 1.55 -5.12
N GLN A 45 11.40 0.86 -4.05
CA GLN A 45 12.01 -0.40 -3.66
C GLN A 45 11.81 -1.51 -4.71
N LEU A 46 10.61 -1.60 -5.30
CA LEU A 46 10.31 -2.56 -6.37
C LEU A 46 11.14 -2.27 -7.62
N ILE A 47 11.33 -1.00 -7.98
CA ILE A 47 12.19 -0.60 -9.11
C ILE A 47 13.65 -1.00 -8.83
N ASP A 48 14.18 -0.67 -7.65
CA ASP A 48 15.56 -1.00 -7.29
C ASP A 48 15.81 -2.51 -7.24
N TYR A 49 14.85 -3.28 -6.72
CA TYR A 49 14.91 -4.74 -6.73
C TYR A 49 14.88 -5.30 -8.15
N HIS A 50 13.97 -4.80 -8.98
CA HIS A 50 13.86 -5.21 -10.37
C HIS A 50 15.17 -4.95 -11.11
N ASP A 51 15.69 -3.73 -11.05
CA ASP A 51 16.97 -3.35 -11.67
C ASP A 51 18.12 -4.24 -11.21
N LYS A 52 18.19 -4.55 -9.91
CA LYS A 52 19.23 -5.40 -9.34
C LYS A 52 19.20 -6.81 -9.93
N TYR A 53 18.06 -7.49 -9.89
CA TYR A 53 17.98 -8.89 -10.31
C TYR A 53 17.95 -9.04 -11.83
N MET A 54 17.38 -8.09 -12.56
CA MET A 54 17.47 -8.08 -14.02
C MET A 54 18.91 -7.90 -14.50
N LYS A 55 19.74 -7.11 -13.80
CA LYS A 55 21.19 -7.01 -14.09
C LYS A 55 21.95 -8.28 -13.76
N LEU A 56 21.57 -8.99 -12.69
CA LEU A 56 22.19 -10.26 -12.31
C LEU A 56 21.78 -11.39 -13.26
N GLY A 57 20.62 -11.28 -13.91
CA GLY A 57 20.10 -12.31 -14.80
C GLY A 57 19.57 -13.53 -14.07
N SER A 58 19.53 -13.50 -12.74
CA SER A 58 18.93 -14.52 -11.90
C SER A 58 18.34 -13.93 -10.62
N ILE A 59 17.34 -14.61 -10.05
CA ILE A 59 16.71 -14.23 -8.79
C ILE A 59 16.54 -15.47 -7.89
N PRO A 60 17.13 -15.48 -6.68
CA PRO A 60 16.92 -16.59 -5.76
C PRO A 60 15.48 -16.60 -5.23
N SER A 61 14.96 -17.79 -4.90
CA SER A 61 13.55 -17.99 -4.48
C SER A 61 13.08 -17.05 -3.37
N TYR A 62 13.90 -16.82 -2.34
CA TYR A 62 13.53 -15.91 -1.25
C TYR A 62 13.39 -14.46 -1.73
N ALA A 63 14.21 -14.01 -2.69
CA ALA A 63 14.15 -12.67 -3.22
C ALA A 63 12.94 -12.49 -4.13
N TYR A 64 12.59 -13.56 -4.88
CA TYR A 64 11.38 -13.61 -5.68
C TYR A 64 10.12 -13.52 -4.82
N GLU A 65 10.02 -14.34 -3.77
CA GLU A 65 8.88 -14.32 -2.83
C GLU A 65 8.70 -12.94 -2.20
N ASN A 66 9.77 -12.33 -1.71
CA ASN A 66 9.73 -10.96 -1.19
C ASN A 66 9.29 -9.94 -2.23
N PHE A 67 9.71 -10.08 -3.49
CA PHE A 67 9.29 -9.21 -4.58
C PHE A 67 7.78 -9.33 -4.82
N VAL A 68 7.24 -10.55 -4.80
CA VAL A 68 5.80 -10.82 -4.98
C VAL A 68 5.00 -10.18 -3.85
N GLU A 69 5.38 -10.40 -2.59
CA GLU A 69 4.68 -9.81 -1.44
C GLU A 69 4.69 -8.27 -1.49
N MET A 70 5.84 -7.67 -1.82
CA MET A 70 5.94 -6.23 -2.00
C MET A 70 5.06 -5.71 -3.15
N TYR A 71 5.01 -6.44 -4.27
CA TYR A 71 4.20 -6.09 -5.42
C TYR A 71 2.71 -6.16 -5.09
N GLU A 72 2.26 -7.20 -4.39
CA GLU A 72 0.87 -7.34 -3.95
C GLU A 72 0.45 -6.19 -3.04
N ALA A 73 1.25 -5.89 -2.01
CA ALA A 73 0.99 -4.75 -1.13
C ALA A 73 0.98 -3.40 -1.88
N TYR A 74 1.90 -3.21 -2.83
CA TYR A 74 1.91 -2.03 -3.70
C TYR A 74 0.66 -1.94 -4.58
N HIS A 75 0.18 -3.05 -5.12
CA HIS A 75 -1.00 -3.11 -5.97
C HIS A 75 -2.27 -2.77 -5.18
N GLU A 76 -2.42 -3.30 -3.97
CA GLU A 76 -3.51 -2.98 -3.04
C GLU A 76 -3.58 -1.50 -2.69
N LEU A 77 -2.43 -0.82 -2.63
CA LEU A 77 -2.33 0.62 -2.38
C LEU A 77 -2.64 1.51 -3.60
N GLY A 78 -3.10 0.92 -4.72
CA GLY A 78 -3.41 1.66 -5.96
C GLY A 78 -2.22 1.78 -6.92
N GLY A 79 -1.38 0.74 -6.97
CA GLY A 79 -0.24 0.66 -7.86
C GLY A 79 -0.58 0.81 -9.35
N ASN A 80 0.45 1.10 -10.17
CA ASN A 80 0.31 1.31 -11.62
C ASN A 80 0.77 0.11 -12.46
N GLY A 81 0.39 0.12 -13.74
CA GLY A 81 0.70 -0.97 -14.68
C GLY A 81 2.18 -1.10 -15.05
N MET A 82 3.00 -0.08 -14.78
CA MET A 82 4.45 -0.14 -15.03
C MET A 82 5.13 -1.15 -14.10
N VAL A 83 4.84 -1.10 -12.80
CA VAL A 83 5.40 -2.06 -11.83
C VAL A 83 4.79 -3.45 -12.03
N THR A 84 3.53 -3.55 -12.48
CA THR A 84 2.95 -4.84 -12.91
C THR A 84 3.73 -5.48 -14.06
N LYS A 85 4.30 -4.68 -14.97
CA LYS A 85 5.17 -5.20 -16.03
C LYS A 85 6.49 -5.73 -15.44
N MET A 86 7.10 -4.98 -14.52
CA MET A 86 8.32 -5.40 -13.81
C MET A 86 8.12 -6.72 -13.04
N TYR A 87 6.96 -6.88 -12.38
CA TYR A 87 6.59 -8.13 -11.72
C TYR A 87 6.60 -9.33 -12.68
N LYS A 88 6.03 -9.17 -13.88
CA LYS A 88 6.05 -10.23 -14.89
C LYS A 88 7.46 -10.56 -15.36
N GLU A 89 8.30 -9.54 -15.57
CA GLU A 89 9.70 -9.73 -15.97
C GLU A 89 10.49 -10.51 -14.90
N ILE A 90 10.27 -10.22 -13.61
CA ILE A 90 10.87 -10.97 -12.50
C ILE A 90 10.32 -12.40 -12.40
N GLN A 91 9.04 -12.61 -12.67
CA GLN A 91 8.44 -13.93 -12.74
C GLN A 91 9.04 -14.78 -13.88
N ASP A 92 9.23 -14.18 -15.05
CA ASP A 92 9.86 -14.85 -16.19
C ASP A 92 11.33 -15.19 -15.89
N LEU A 93 12.06 -14.29 -15.21
CA LEU A 93 13.44 -14.51 -14.77
C LEU A 93 13.56 -15.73 -13.85
N HIS A 94 12.71 -15.79 -12.82
CA HIS A 94 12.68 -16.92 -11.87
C HIS A 94 12.35 -18.26 -12.54
N LEU A 95 11.45 -18.24 -13.52
CA LEU A 95 11.11 -19.43 -14.29
C LEU A 95 12.25 -19.88 -15.23
N ALA A 96 13.02 -18.93 -15.77
CA ALA A 96 14.19 -19.23 -16.59
C ALA A 96 15.31 -19.89 -15.77
N ASP A 97 15.61 -19.36 -14.58
CA ASP A 97 16.61 -19.94 -13.67
C ASP A 97 16.28 -21.40 -13.32
N LYS A 98 15.03 -21.68 -12.94
CA LYS A 98 14.58 -23.05 -12.62
C LYS A 98 14.69 -24.04 -13.77
N LYS A 99 14.66 -23.57 -15.02
CA LYS A 99 14.86 -24.42 -16.20
C LYS A 99 16.34 -24.67 -16.48
N GLY A 100 17.20 -23.68 -16.20
CA GLY A 100 18.66 -23.82 -16.32
C GLY A 100 19.27 -24.78 -15.30
N GLU A 101 18.71 -24.86 -14.08
CA GLU A 101 19.16 -25.80 -13.03
C GLU A 101 18.81 -27.27 -13.30
N GLN A 102 17.92 -27.57 -14.26
CA GLN A 102 17.47 -28.93 -14.59
C GLN A 102 18.24 -29.58 -15.75
N ILE A 103 19.31 -28.95 -16.24
CA ILE A 103 20.15 -29.42 -17.36
C ILE A 103 21.50 -29.90 -16.86
#